data_AF-A0A3N0CJN4-F1
#
_entry.id   AF-A0A3N0CJN4-F1
#
_cell.length_a   1.000
_cell.length_b   1.000
_cell.length_c   1.000
_cell.angle_alpha   90.00
_cell.angle_beta   90.00
_cell.angle_gamma   90.00
#
_symmetry.space_group_name_H-M   'P 1'
#
loop_
_entity.id
_entity.type
_entity.pdbx_description
1 polymer ?
#
loop_
_entity_poly.entity_id
_entity_poly.type
_entity_poly.pdbx_seq_one_letter_code
_entity_poly.pdbx_strand_id
1 'polypeptide(L)'
;MSEQIVSGGTWASTIGTWGGLKWSSTADGGSEDAFWQMDLPPTFTHPSLRMGKVVEIKVGPSNVWKGMLNEPKVSEDGWEFSAIGLADEFYSAHLCLDSGGDTTSTPDVAVDQAITDGFAGSRPASLSAVPFSGSDDTDKLNYVGDLLDVWATSVSKRWRVDPYGQVIAVADPTTPTWYLAPGATQIGLADDDYASDLYLRYKSGSASYATVHVNDSAATATRRRAVPVDVTSLGVTTSGNVTNIGNGMLAKGKARYAWTNAVNPARLQLTTPGGTPACLSFVKAGDMVRSFSVINEQGIVLPYVDWIIGKAEYEAGSDTIQLAPTELAARNLGDVLSLAVS
;
A
#
# COMPACT_ATOMS: atom_id res chain seq x y z
N MET A 1 10.31 -5.52 23.40
CA MET A 1 8.98 -4.96 23.71
C MET A 1 7.97 -5.98 23.24
N SER A 2 6.93 -6.27 24.02
CA SER A 2 5.91 -7.25 23.64
C SER A 2 4.85 -6.59 22.75
N GLU A 3 4.52 -7.25 21.66
CA GLU A 3 3.37 -6.99 20.82
C GLU A 3 2.07 -7.20 21.62
N GLN A 4 1.05 -6.40 21.38
CA GLN A 4 -0.27 -6.49 22.01
C GLN A 4 -1.37 -6.13 21.01
N ILE A 5 -2.55 -6.74 21.18
CA ILE A 5 -3.74 -6.47 20.35
C ILE A 5 -4.76 -5.70 21.20
N VAL A 6 -5.31 -4.63 20.63
CA VAL A 6 -6.45 -3.90 21.19
C VAL A 6 -7.59 -3.97 20.20
N SER A 7 -8.75 -4.49 20.62
CA SER A 7 -9.95 -4.54 19.77
C SER A 7 -11.08 -3.76 20.42
N GLY A 8 -11.73 -2.86 19.68
CA GLY A 8 -12.82 -2.04 20.18
C GLY A 8 -12.49 -1.30 21.49
N GLY A 9 -11.23 -0.88 21.68
CA GLY A 9 -10.74 -0.23 22.90
C GLY A 9 -10.36 -1.15 24.07
N THR A 10 -10.49 -2.48 23.93
CA THR A 10 -10.18 -3.47 24.96
C THR A 10 -8.93 -4.27 24.58
N TRP A 11 -8.00 -4.44 25.51
CA TRP A 11 -6.83 -5.31 25.32
C TRP A 11 -7.27 -6.77 25.16
N ALA A 12 -6.82 -7.45 24.11
CA ALA A 12 -7.16 -8.86 23.89
C ALA A 12 -6.73 -9.74 25.07
N SER A 13 -5.59 -9.42 25.70
CA SER A 13 -5.07 -10.11 26.88
C SER A 13 -5.96 -10.04 28.12
N THR A 14 -6.89 -9.07 28.20
CA THR A 14 -7.87 -9.02 29.30
C THR A 14 -9.10 -9.87 29.03
N ILE A 15 -9.28 -10.31 27.78
CA ILE A 15 -10.41 -11.15 27.35
C ILE A 15 -10.01 -12.62 27.39
N GLY A 16 -8.83 -12.95 26.89
CA GLY A 16 -8.29 -14.31 26.88
C GLY A 16 -6.85 -14.38 26.38
N THR A 17 -6.26 -15.56 26.47
CA THR A 17 -4.93 -15.82 25.90
C THR A 17 -5.02 -15.75 24.37
N TRP A 18 -4.07 -15.07 23.76
CA TRP A 18 -3.95 -14.96 22.30
C TRP A 18 -2.56 -15.42 21.83
N GLY A 19 -2.48 -15.84 20.57
CA GLY A 19 -1.26 -16.32 19.94
C GLY A 19 -1.30 -16.25 18.41
N GLY A 20 -0.18 -16.60 17.77
CA GLY A 20 -0.09 -16.65 16.30
C GLY A 20 -0.34 -15.31 15.60
N LEU A 21 -0.04 -14.19 16.28
CA LEU A 21 -0.27 -12.86 15.73
C LEU A 21 0.64 -12.61 14.52
N LYS A 22 0.03 -12.33 13.37
CA LYS A 22 0.69 -11.94 12.13
C LYS A 22 0.04 -10.69 11.58
N TRP A 23 0.82 -9.83 10.95
CA TRP A 23 0.28 -8.68 10.23
C TRP A 23 1.15 -8.27 9.05
N SER A 24 0.51 -7.60 8.10
CA SER A 24 1.16 -7.07 6.91
C SER A 24 0.83 -5.59 6.68
N SER A 25 1.68 -4.96 5.88
CA SER A 25 1.46 -3.60 5.37
C SER A 25 1.92 -3.50 3.92
N THR A 26 1.31 -2.58 3.17
CA THR A 26 1.59 -2.24 1.77
C THR A 26 1.98 -0.76 1.63
N ALA A 27 2.81 -0.45 0.63
CA ALA A 27 3.32 0.92 0.43
C ALA A 27 2.20 1.89 0.05
N ASP A 28 1.28 1.41 -0.79
CA ASP A 28 0.00 2.03 -1.12
C ASP A 28 -1.08 1.34 -0.26
N GLY A 29 -1.87 2.11 0.50
CA GLY A 29 -2.89 1.59 1.41
C GLY A 29 -2.46 1.53 2.90
N GLY A 30 -1.23 1.13 3.21
CA GLY A 30 -0.73 1.12 4.60
C GLY A 30 -0.93 -0.22 5.30
N SER A 31 -1.72 -0.28 6.38
CA SER A 31 -2.05 -1.58 7.00
C SER A 31 -2.83 -2.44 6.00
N GLU A 32 -2.52 -3.73 5.86
CA GLU A 32 -3.19 -4.63 4.90
C GLU A 32 -3.97 -5.72 5.65
N ASP A 33 -3.32 -6.77 6.16
CA ASP A 33 -4.00 -7.84 6.88
C ASP A 33 -3.43 -8.02 8.30
N ALA A 34 -4.27 -8.53 9.20
CA ALA A 34 -3.83 -9.06 10.48
C ALA A 34 -4.59 -10.34 10.82
N PHE A 35 -3.91 -11.26 11.51
CA PHE A 35 -4.47 -12.54 11.95
C PHE A 35 -3.97 -12.88 13.34
N TRP A 36 -4.84 -13.45 14.18
CA TRP A 36 -4.45 -14.06 15.46
C TRP A 36 -5.48 -15.10 15.90
N GLN A 37 -5.10 -15.91 16.89
CA GLN A 37 -5.96 -16.91 17.50
C GLN A 37 -6.16 -16.61 18.99
N MET A 38 -7.32 -16.99 19.53
CA MET A 38 -7.59 -16.93 20.97
C MET A 38 -8.21 -18.24 21.46
N ASP A 39 -7.76 -18.72 22.62
CA ASP A 39 -8.33 -19.87 23.30
C ASP A 39 -9.57 -19.42 24.10
N LEU A 40 -10.73 -19.48 23.44
CA LEU A 40 -12.02 -19.06 23.97
C LEU A 40 -13.07 -20.17 23.72
N PRO A 41 -14.02 -20.40 24.66
CA PRO A 41 -15.10 -21.35 24.43
C PRO A 41 -15.93 -21.02 23.18
N PRO A 42 -16.49 -22.01 22.45
CA PRO A 42 -17.29 -21.76 21.24
C PRO A 42 -18.52 -20.87 21.45
N THR A 43 -19.06 -20.84 22.69
CA THR A 43 -20.22 -20.03 23.06
C THR A 43 -19.84 -18.65 23.62
N PHE A 44 -18.54 -18.33 23.66
CA PHE A 44 -18.05 -17.07 24.19
C PHE A 44 -18.53 -15.89 23.33
N THR A 45 -18.91 -14.79 23.98
CA THR A 45 -19.25 -13.55 23.26
C THR A 45 -18.66 -12.36 24.02
N HIS A 46 -18.09 -11.42 23.28
CA HIS A 46 -17.58 -10.18 23.85
C HIS A 46 -17.81 -9.02 22.87
N PRO A 47 -18.31 -7.85 23.31
CA PRO A 47 -18.63 -6.72 22.41
C PRO A 47 -17.43 -6.23 21.57
N SER A 48 -16.22 -6.33 22.13
CA SER A 48 -14.97 -5.99 21.43
C SER A 48 -14.50 -7.02 20.41
N LEU A 49 -15.08 -8.23 20.37
CA LEU A 49 -14.71 -9.29 19.43
C LEU A 49 -15.76 -9.46 18.32
N ARG A 50 -16.60 -8.45 18.09
CA ARG A 50 -17.60 -8.44 17.03
C ARG A 50 -17.01 -7.84 15.75
N MET A 51 -17.47 -8.31 14.59
CA MET A 51 -17.17 -7.72 13.30
C MET A 51 -17.36 -6.19 13.30
N GLY A 52 -16.51 -5.49 12.56
CA GLY A 52 -16.55 -4.04 12.40
C GLY A 52 -15.98 -3.27 13.60
N LYS A 53 -15.29 -3.94 14.54
CA LYS A 53 -14.54 -3.25 15.59
C LYS A 53 -13.15 -2.88 15.10
N VAL A 54 -12.71 -1.67 15.45
CA VAL A 54 -11.34 -1.24 15.20
C VAL A 54 -10.37 -2.12 15.99
N VAL A 55 -9.35 -2.61 15.29
CA VAL A 55 -8.25 -3.40 15.82
C VAL A 55 -6.97 -2.59 15.68
N GLU A 56 -6.19 -2.52 16.75
CA GLU A 56 -4.86 -1.94 16.78
C GLU A 56 -3.86 -2.99 17.23
N ILE A 57 -2.73 -3.07 16.54
CA ILE A 57 -1.55 -3.79 17.02
C ILE A 57 -0.58 -2.77 17.59
N LYS A 58 -0.16 -2.98 18.83
CA LYS A 58 0.74 -2.08 19.56
C LYS A 58 2.05 -2.77 19.90
N VAL A 59 3.14 -2.02 19.80
CA VAL A 59 4.44 -2.40 20.33
C VAL A 59 4.86 -1.33 21.34
N GLY A 60 4.76 -1.68 22.62
CA GLY A 60 4.83 -0.66 23.69
C GLY A 60 3.66 0.34 23.55
N PRO A 61 3.92 1.67 23.62
CA PRO A 61 2.87 2.68 23.49
C PRO A 61 2.49 3.01 22.03
N SER A 62 3.24 2.49 21.05
CA SER A 62 3.09 2.88 19.64
C SER A 62 2.21 1.90 18.88
N ASN A 63 1.33 2.44 18.03
CA ASN A 63 0.60 1.63 17.06
C ASN A 63 1.52 1.27 15.89
N VAL A 64 1.52 0.00 15.50
CA VAL A 64 2.25 -0.48 14.31
C VAL A 64 1.32 -0.95 13.20
N TRP A 65 0.03 -1.19 13.51
CA TRP A 65 -1.00 -1.59 12.56
C TRP A 65 -2.38 -1.16 13.06
N LYS A 66 -3.30 -0.82 12.14
CA LYS A 66 -4.69 -0.48 12.46
C LYS A 66 -5.65 -0.87 11.34
N GLY A 67 -6.79 -1.42 11.71
CA GLY A 67 -7.80 -1.92 10.75
C GLY A 67 -9.13 -2.29 11.40
N MET A 68 -9.98 -2.99 10.67
CA MET A 68 -11.31 -3.44 11.07
C MET A 68 -11.39 -4.96 11.19
N LEU A 69 -11.97 -5.42 12.30
CA LEU A 69 -12.18 -6.84 12.57
C LEU A 69 -13.20 -7.43 11.59
N ASN A 70 -12.82 -8.51 10.92
CA ASN A 70 -13.73 -9.34 10.12
C ASN A 70 -14.59 -10.22 11.02
N GLU A 71 -15.55 -10.93 10.42
CA GLU A 71 -16.31 -11.93 11.16
C GLU A 71 -15.38 -13.03 11.72
N PRO A 72 -15.31 -13.21 13.05
CA PRO A 72 -14.46 -14.24 13.64
C PRO A 72 -14.93 -15.63 13.25
N LYS A 73 -13.98 -16.55 13.05
CA LYS A 73 -14.28 -17.95 12.76
C LYS A 73 -14.15 -18.76 14.05
N VAL A 74 -15.22 -19.46 14.40
CA VAL A 74 -15.24 -20.35 15.57
C VAL A 74 -14.88 -21.76 15.10
N SER A 75 -13.89 -22.37 15.76
CA SER A 75 -13.48 -23.77 15.52
C SER A 75 -13.43 -24.56 16.84
N GLU A 76 -13.26 -25.88 16.74
CA GLU A 76 -13.07 -26.74 17.92
C GLU A 76 -11.75 -26.43 18.66
N ASP A 77 -10.74 -25.91 17.94
CA ASP A 77 -9.41 -25.58 18.45
C ASP A 77 -9.28 -24.13 18.97
N GLY A 78 -10.39 -23.38 18.98
CA GLY A 78 -10.44 -21.99 19.43
C GLY A 78 -11.01 -21.04 18.39
N TRP A 79 -10.86 -19.74 18.67
CA TRP A 79 -11.36 -18.67 17.81
C TRP A 79 -10.23 -18.14 16.93
N GLU A 80 -10.51 -18.02 15.63
CA GLU A 80 -9.64 -17.36 14.68
C GLU A 80 -10.20 -15.98 14.35
N PHE A 81 -9.33 -14.98 14.41
CA PHE A 81 -9.65 -13.60 14.11
C PHE A 81 -8.78 -13.13 12.95
N SER A 82 -9.41 -12.41 12.03
CA SER A 82 -8.71 -11.62 11.04
C SER A 82 -9.23 -10.19 11.04
N ALA A 83 -8.38 -9.26 10.62
CA ALA A 83 -8.75 -7.87 10.44
C ALA A 83 -8.11 -7.35 9.15
N ILE A 84 -8.82 -6.45 8.48
CA ILE A 84 -8.36 -5.80 7.26
C ILE A 84 -8.00 -4.35 7.54
N GLY A 85 -6.98 -3.83 6.89
CA GLY A 85 -6.52 -2.46 7.09
C GLY A 85 -7.58 -1.44 6.68
N LEU A 86 -7.53 -0.27 7.32
CA LEU A 86 -8.55 0.77 7.11
C LEU A 86 -8.66 1.25 5.66
N ALA A 87 -7.58 1.19 4.88
CA ALA A 87 -7.62 1.60 3.47
C ALA A 87 -8.58 0.76 2.62
N ASP A 88 -8.84 -0.49 2.98
CA ASP A 88 -9.73 -1.38 2.23
C ASP A 88 -11.19 -0.89 2.23
N GLU A 89 -11.62 -0.21 3.30
CA GLU A 89 -12.96 0.40 3.36
C GLU A 89 -13.17 1.42 2.23
N PHE A 90 -12.11 2.10 1.79
CA PHE A 90 -12.21 3.08 0.70
C PHE A 90 -12.46 2.45 -0.67
N TYR A 91 -12.27 1.14 -0.83
CA TYR A 91 -12.55 0.43 -2.07
C TYR A 91 -13.91 -0.27 -2.09
N SER A 92 -14.59 -0.36 -0.94
CA SER A 92 -15.80 -1.18 -0.81
C SER A 92 -16.97 -0.50 -0.10
N ALA A 93 -16.70 0.40 0.85
CA ALA A 93 -17.71 0.99 1.73
C ALA A 93 -17.93 2.49 1.51
N HIS A 94 -16.94 3.21 0.96
CA HIS A 94 -16.99 4.68 0.85
C HIS A 94 -16.95 5.14 -0.60
N LEU A 95 -18.05 5.78 -1.03
CA LEU A 95 -18.17 6.38 -2.36
C LEU A 95 -17.58 7.79 -2.38
N CYS A 96 -17.17 8.25 -3.56
CA CYS A 96 -16.71 9.61 -3.79
C CYS A 96 -17.89 10.60 -3.83
N LEU A 97 -18.40 10.95 -2.64
CA LEU A 97 -19.50 11.88 -2.45
C LEU A 97 -19.06 13.15 -1.72
N ASP A 98 -19.82 14.23 -1.88
CA ASP A 98 -19.74 15.41 -1.05
C ASP A 98 -20.82 15.41 0.06
N SER A 99 -20.84 16.48 0.88
CA SER A 99 -21.82 16.64 1.97
C SER A 99 -23.28 16.76 1.53
N GLY A 100 -23.54 17.03 0.25
CA GLY A 100 -24.86 17.05 -0.35
C GLY A 100 -25.31 15.68 -0.86
N GLY A 101 -24.40 14.71 -0.94
CA GLY A 101 -24.62 13.40 -1.57
C GLY A 101 -24.41 13.42 -3.08
N ASP A 102 -23.83 14.50 -3.63
CA ASP A 102 -23.44 14.58 -5.03
C ASP A 102 -22.04 13.98 -5.23
N THR A 103 -21.73 13.50 -6.44
CA THR A 103 -20.40 12.94 -6.75
C THR A 103 -19.31 14.00 -6.70
N THR A 104 -18.09 13.60 -6.32
CA THR A 104 -16.93 14.51 -6.29
C THR A 104 -15.65 13.83 -6.73
N SER A 105 -14.83 14.56 -7.48
CA SER A 105 -13.45 14.18 -7.79
C SER A 105 -12.41 14.90 -6.91
N THR A 106 -12.84 15.57 -5.84
CA THR A 106 -11.94 16.29 -4.92
C THR A 106 -11.50 15.38 -3.77
N PRO A 107 -10.22 15.00 -3.67
CA PRO A 107 -9.75 14.04 -2.66
C PRO A 107 -10.08 14.43 -1.21
N ASP A 108 -9.93 15.72 -0.85
CA ASP A 108 -10.25 16.21 0.49
C ASP A 108 -11.73 16.00 0.82
N VAL A 109 -12.62 16.34 -0.12
CA VAL A 109 -14.08 16.28 0.07
C VAL A 109 -14.53 14.83 0.21
N ALA A 110 -14.06 13.95 -0.68
CA ALA A 110 -14.43 12.54 -0.67
C ALA A 110 -14.01 11.84 0.64
N VAL A 111 -12.80 12.11 1.14
CA VAL A 111 -12.32 11.53 2.40
C VAL A 111 -13.03 12.15 3.62
N ASP A 112 -13.30 13.46 3.62
CA ASP A 112 -14.04 14.11 4.71
C ASP A 112 -15.50 13.59 4.80
N GLN A 113 -16.11 13.29 3.65
CA GLN A 113 -17.42 12.66 3.59
C GLN A 113 -17.36 11.21 4.10
N ALA A 114 -16.37 10.42 3.70
CA ALA A 114 -16.16 9.06 4.23
C ALA A 114 -15.99 9.04 5.76
N ILE A 115 -15.27 10.02 6.34
CA ILE A 115 -15.15 10.21 7.79
C ILE A 115 -16.53 10.49 8.42
N THR A 116 -17.34 11.31 7.77
CA THR A 116 -18.72 11.61 8.22
C THR A 116 -19.61 10.36 8.17
N ASP A 117 -19.42 9.51 7.17
CA ASP A 117 -20.19 8.27 6.97
C ASP A 117 -19.71 7.10 7.83
N GLY A 118 -18.65 7.30 8.62
CA GLY A 118 -18.25 6.37 9.68
C GLY A 118 -16.87 5.71 9.51
N PHE A 119 -16.06 6.15 8.54
CA PHE A 119 -14.67 5.72 8.42
C PHE A 119 -13.91 5.96 9.74
N ALA A 120 -13.24 4.92 10.26
CA ALA A 120 -12.63 4.93 11.59
C ALA A 120 -11.24 5.61 11.66
N GLY A 121 -11.06 6.70 10.93
CA GLY A 121 -9.80 7.42 10.80
C GLY A 121 -9.95 8.94 10.76
N SER A 122 -8.91 9.61 10.29
CA SER A 122 -8.87 11.06 10.15
C SER A 122 -8.02 11.46 8.95
N ARG A 123 -8.17 12.69 8.47
CA ARG A 123 -7.36 13.23 7.38
C ARG A 123 -6.59 14.48 7.87
N PRO A 124 -5.27 14.43 8.01
CA PRO A 124 -4.45 15.64 8.08
C PRO A 124 -4.41 16.34 6.71
N ALA A 125 -4.09 17.63 6.69
CA ALA A 125 -3.94 18.42 5.46
C ALA A 125 -2.74 17.96 4.60
N SER A 126 -2.93 16.86 3.89
CA SER A 126 -1.89 16.17 3.10
C SER A 126 -2.36 15.71 1.72
N LEU A 127 -3.66 15.85 1.43
CA LEU A 127 -4.27 15.53 0.13
C LEU A 127 -4.54 16.82 -0.67
N SER A 128 -5.58 16.85 -1.51
CA SER A 128 -5.89 17.96 -2.43
C SER A 128 -7.31 18.47 -2.25
N ALA A 129 -7.45 19.79 -2.11
CA ALA A 129 -8.73 20.51 -2.14
C ALA A 129 -9.15 20.92 -3.57
N VAL A 130 -8.38 20.54 -4.59
CA VAL A 130 -8.69 20.80 -6.01
C VAL A 130 -9.27 19.54 -6.65
N PRO A 131 -10.36 19.64 -7.44
CA PRO A 131 -10.92 18.53 -8.21
C PRO A 131 -9.89 17.89 -9.13
N PHE A 132 -9.88 16.56 -9.18
CA PHE A 132 -8.96 15.80 -10.01
C PHE A 132 -9.38 15.76 -11.49
N SER A 133 -10.68 15.61 -11.77
CA SER A 133 -11.22 15.54 -13.13
C SER A 133 -12.05 16.78 -13.46
N GLY A 134 -12.30 17.00 -14.76
CA GLY A 134 -13.19 18.08 -15.22
C GLY A 134 -14.68 17.72 -15.16
N SER A 135 -14.99 16.50 -14.73
CA SER A 135 -16.35 15.98 -14.52
C SER A 135 -16.33 14.96 -13.39
N ASP A 136 -17.32 15.02 -12.50
CA ASP A 136 -17.46 14.10 -11.37
C ASP A 136 -18.25 12.82 -11.73
N ASP A 137 -18.67 12.68 -12.99
CA ASP A 137 -19.43 11.53 -13.52
C ASP A 137 -18.51 10.48 -14.19
N THR A 138 -17.55 9.92 -13.44
CA THR A 138 -16.63 8.90 -13.96
C THR A 138 -16.74 7.59 -13.20
N ASP A 139 -17.02 6.51 -13.94
CA ASP A 139 -17.14 5.15 -13.40
C ASP A 139 -15.88 4.65 -12.68
N LYS A 140 -14.70 5.24 -13.00
CA LYS A 140 -13.42 4.88 -12.36
C LYS A 140 -13.15 5.64 -11.06
N LEU A 141 -13.88 6.70 -10.74
CA LEU A 141 -13.70 7.44 -9.49
C LEU A 141 -14.90 7.24 -8.55
N ASN A 142 -15.60 6.12 -8.66
CA ASN A 142 -16.78 5.83 -7.84
C ASN A 142 -16.44 5.66 -6.36
N TYR A 143 -15.30 5.01 -6.06
CA TYR A 143 -14.84 4.76 -4.70
C TYR A 143 -13.67 5.67 -4.33
N VAL A 144 -13.59 6.01 -3.04
CA VAL A 144 -12.53 6.89 -2.51
C VAL A 144 -11.14 6.32 -2.81
N GLY A 145 -10.96 5.01 -2.72
CA GLY A 145 -9.70 4.32 -3.00
C GLY A 145 -9.23 4.55 -4.44
N ASP A 146 -10.14 4.39 -5.40
CA ASP A 146 -9.84 4.61 -6.82
C ASP A 146 -9.45 6.06 -7.11
N LEU A 147 -10.16 7.02 -6.50
CA LEU A 147 -9.83 8.43 -6.60
C LEU A 147 -8.44 8.72 -6.05
N LEU A 148 -8.12 8.20 -4.87
CA LEU A 148 -6.81 8.40 -4.24
C LEU A 148 -5.68 7.73 -5.03
N ASP A 149 -5.90 6.56 -5.62
CA ASP A 149 -4.90 5.86 -6.44
C ASP A 149 -4.49 6.68 -7.67
N VAL A 150 -5.50 7.16 -8.42
CA VAL A 150 -5.26 7.92 -9.63
C VAL A 150 -4.69 9.29 -9.29
N TRP A 151 -5.25 9.98 -8.29
CA TRP A 151 -4.75 11.26 -7.83
C TRP A 151 -3.30 11.16 -7.33
N ALA A 152 -2.99 10.22 -6.44
CA ALA A 152 -1.66 10.04 -5.88
C ALA A 152 -0.63 9.74 -6.99
N THR A 153 -1.02 8.93 -7.98
CA THR A 153 -0.21 8.68 -9.17
C THR A 153 0.06 9.97 -9.95
N SER A 154 -0.95 10.82 -10.19
CA SER A 154 -0.76 12.10 -10.88
C SER A 154 0.20 13.05 -10.17
N VAL A 155 0.26 13.01 -8.84
CA VAL A 155 1.17 13.85 -8.04
C VAL A 155 2.47 13.14 -7.64
N SER A 156 2.74 11.96 -8.21
CA SER A 156 3.92 11.14 -7.91
C SER A 156 4.10 10.85 -6.41
N LYS A 157 3.00 10.58 -5.72
CA LYS A 157 2.95 10.19 -4.30
C LYS A 157 2.29 8.82 -4.14
N ARG A 158 2.44 8.24 -2.97
CA ARG A 158 1.68 7.09 -2.48
C ARG A 158 0.73 7.55 -1.40
N TRP A 159 -0.53 7.12 -1.48
CA TRP A 159 -1.46 7.36 -0.38
C TRP A 159 -1.54 6.11 0.50
N ARG A 160 -1.78 6.30 1.79
CA ARG A 160 -1.94 5.21 2.75
C ARG A 160 -2.72 5.67 3.97
N VAL A 161 -3.27 4.72 4.70
CA VAL A 161 -3.73 4.94 6.07
C VAL A 161 -2.63 4.49 7.03
N ASP A 162 -2.10 5.42 7.81
CA ASP A 162 -1.02 5.11 8.75
C ASP A 162 -1.52 4.28 9.96
N PRO A 163 -0.63 3.72 10.79
CA PRO A 163 -1.02 2.95 11.98
C PRO A 163 -1.84 3.71 13.04
N TYR A 164 -1.98 5.03 12.92
CA TYR A 164 -2.83 5.85 13.79
C TYR A 164 -4.22 6.08 13.17
N GLY A 165 -4.43 5.68 11.92
CA GLY A 165 -5.67 5.87 11.17
C GLY A 165 -5.71 7.19 10.41
N GLN A 166 -4.55 7.78 10.09
CA GLN A 166 -4.46 9.01 9.33
C GLN A 166 -4.31 8.71 7.83
N VAL A 167 -5.20 9.26 7.01
CA VAL A 167 -5.10 9.20 5.54
C VAL A 167 -4.07 10.22 5.08
N ILE A 168 -2.94 9.74 4.56
CA ILE A 168 -1.81 10.59 4.18
C ILE A 168 -1.31 10.28 2.78
N ALA A 169 -0.80 11.31 2.09
CA ALA A 169 -0.03 11.15 0.86
C ALA A 169 1.44 11.47 1.08
N VAL A 170 2.31 10.50 0.79
CA VAL A 170 3.75 10.58 1.02
C VAL A 170 4.50 10.45 -0.31
N ALA A 171 5.59 11.21 -0.46
CA ALA A 171 6.53 10.98 -1.54
C ALA A 171 7.34 9.72 -1.26
N ASP A 172 7.85 9.08 -2.31
CA ASP A 172 8.80 8.00 -2.17
C ASP A 172 10.05 8.50 -1.42
N PRO A 173 10.54 7.78 -0.40
CA PRO A 173 11.70 8.18 0.38
C PRO A 173 12.96 8.30 -0.48
N THR A 174 13.77 9.34 -0.21
CA THR A 174 15.04 9.58 -0.92
C THR A 174 16.27 9.09 -0.14
N THR A 175 16.08 8.65 1.11
CA THR A 175 17.15 8.16 1.98
C THR A 175 16.77 6.83 2.62
N PRO A 176 17.66 5.81 2.64
CA PRO A 176 17.32 4.50 3.16
C PRO A 176 17.14 4.55 4.67
N THR A 177 15.99 4.05 5.13
CA THR A 177 15.70 3.82 6.55
C THR A 177 16.45 2.59 7.06
N TRP A 178 16.61 1.59 6.19
CA TRP A 178 17.13 0.28 6.54
C TRP A 178 18.30 -0.15 5.64
N TYR A 179 19.24 -0.89 6.22
CA TYR A 179 20.44 -1.40 5.58
C TYR A 179 20.43 -2.91 5.73
N LEU A 180 20.44 -3.62 4.61
CA LEU A 180 20.58 -5.07 4.57
C LEU A 180 22.06 -5.47 4.64
N ALA A 181 22.37 -6.49 5.43
CA ALA A 181 23.71 -7.05 5.49
C ALA A 181 24.13 -7.64 4.12
N PRO A 182 25.41 -7.53 3.73
CA PRO A 182 25.91 -8.18 2.51
C PRO A 182 25.63 -9.68 2.53
N GLY A 183 25.15 -10.22 1.41
CA GLY A 183 24.82 -11.64 1.29
C GLY A 183 23.54 -12.07 2.00
N ALA A 184 22.80 -11.15 2.64
CA ALA A 184 21.48 -11.45 3.20
C ALA A 184 20.46 -11.81 2.10
N THR A 185 20.66 -11.33 0.87
CA THR A 185 19.79 -11.69 -0.26
C THR A 185 20.37 -11.43 -1.65
N GLN A 186 19.89 -12.22 -2.61
CA GLN A 186 20.03 -11.99 -4.04
C GLN A 186 18.63 -11.73 -4.61
N ILE A 187 18.35 -10.48 -5.00
CA ILE A 187 17.10 -10.12 -5.66
C ILE A 187 17.31 -10.24 -7.18
N GLY A 188 16.43 -10.97 -7.86
CA GLY A 188 16.46 -11.07 -9.32
C GLY A 188 15.66 -9.95 -9.98
N LEU A 189 15.85 -9.79 -11.29
CA LEU A 189 15.19 -8.77 -12.10
C LEU A 189 14.29 -9.41 -13.15
N ALA A 190 13.23 -8.69 -13.51
CA ALA A 190 12.20 -9.05 -14.46
C ALA A 190 11.94 -7.85 -15.39
N ASP A 191 11.85 -8.09 -16.70
CA ASP A 191 11.52 -7.02 -17.65
C ASP A 191 10.05 -7.04 -18.08
N ASP A 192 9.22 -7.95 -17.56
CA ASP A 192 7.86 -8.21 -18.03
C ASP A 192 6.98 -6.94 -18.06
N ASP A 193 7.05 -6.11 -17.03
CA ASP A 193 6.27 -4.87 -16.87
C ASP A 193 7.00 -3.57 -17.23
N TYR A 194 8.24 -3.67 -17.71
CA TYR A 194 9.07 -2.52 -18.06
C TYR A 194 8.50 -1.72 -19.24
N ALA A 195 8.48 -0.39 -19.13
CA ALA A 195 8.12 0.55 -20.18
C ALA A 195 8.96 1.84 -20.09
N SER A 196 9.65 2.20 -21.16
CA SER A 196 10.38 3.48 -21.26
C SER A 196 9.52 4.61 -21.83
N ASP A 197 8.53 4.26 -22.65
CA ASP A 197 7.60 5.18 -23.31
C ASP A 197 6.17 4.77 -22.99
N LEU A 198 5.34 5.71 -22.57
CA LEU A 198 3.90 5.51 -22.37
C LEU A 198 3.09 6.36 -23.34
N TYR A 199 2.11 5.74 -23.99
CA TYR A 199 1.12 6.42 -24.83
C TYR A 199 -0.24 6.35 -24.16
N LEU A 200 -0.66 7.46 -23.53
CA LEU A 200 -1.87 7.52 -22.72
C LEU A 200 -3.05 8.03 -23.54
N ARG A 201 -4.06 7.19 -23.76
CA ARG A 201 -5.32 7.55 -24.43
C ARG A 201 -6.32 8.09 -23.42
N TYR A 202 -6.91 9.25 -23.66
CA TYR A 202 -7.86 9.88 -22.74
C TYR A 202 -9.02 10.58 -23.47
N LYS A 203 -10.11 10.86 -22.74
CA LYS A 203 -11.23 11.67 -23.23
C LYS A 203 -10.88 13.15 -23.05
N SER A 204 -10.65 13.86 -24.15
CA SER A 204 -10.38 15.31 -24.16
C SER A 204 -11.65 16.17 -24.18
N GLY A 205 -12.81 15.52 -24.33
CA GLY A 205 -14.15 16.09 -24.29
C GLY A 205 -15.18 14.96 -24.33
N SER A 206 -16.48 15.27 -24.18
CA SER A 206 -17.53 14.25 -23.98
C SER A 206 -17.61 13.18 -25.09
N ALA A 207 -17.22 13.53 -26.32
CA ALA A 207 -17.15 12.60 -27.45
C ALA A 207 -15.80 12.67 -28.20
N SER A 208 -14.76 13.22 -27.56
CA SER A 208 -13.46 13.46 -28.19
C SER A 208 -12.35 12.77 -27.42
N TYR A 209 -11.41 12.21 -28.15
CA TYR A 209 -10.29 11.46 -27.59
C TYR A 209 -8.97 12.00 -28.10
N ALA A 210 -7.99 12.07 -27.23
CA ALA A 210 -6.63 12.47 -27.55
C ALA A 210 -5.62 11.51 -26.92
N THR A 211 -4.37 11.62 -27.33
CA THR A 211 -3.28 10.78 -26.82
C THR A 211 -2.11 11.66 -26.41
N VAL A 212 -1.58 11.42 -25.22
CA VAL A 212 -0.34 12.03 -24.71
C VAL A 212 0.77 10.99 -24.77
N HIS A 213 2.00 11.44 -25.07
CA HIS A 213 3.21 10.63 -24.97
C HIS A 213 4.09 11.19 -23.87
N VAL A 214 4.57 10.30 -22.99
CA VAL A 214 5.60 10.59 -21.99
C VAL A 214 6.68 9.52 -22.06
N ASN A 215 7.91 9.87 -21.66
CA ASN A 215 9.02 8.94 -21.64
C ASN A 215 9.98 9.21 -20.48
N ASP A 216 10.70 8.16 -20.07
CA ASP A 216 11.87 8.30 -19.22
C ASP A 216 13.13 8.24 -20.09
N SER A 217 13.91 9.32 -20.09
CA SER A 217 15.09 9.46 -20.96
C SER A 217 16.22 8.47 -20.61
N ALA A 218 16.41 8.14 -19.34
CA ALA A 218 17.46 7.23 -18.89
C ALA A 218 17.09 5.76 -19.21
N ALA A 219 15.83 5.39 -18.97
CA ALA A 219 15.28 4.10 -19.36
C ALA A 219 15.35 3.93 -20.89
N THR A 220 14.91 4.95 -21.64
CA THR A 220 14.96 4.97 -23.12
C THR A 220 16.39 4.78 -23.65
N ALA A 221 17.40 5.38 -22.99
CA ALA A 221 18.80 5.21 -23.35
C ALA A 221 19.32 3.79 -23.11
N THR A 222 18.77 3.08 -22.13
CA THR A 222 19.13 1.70 -21.81
C THR A 222 18.43 0.71 -22.74
N ARG A 223 17.10 0.79 -22.82
CA ARG A 223 16.27 -0.02 -23.71
C ARG A 223 14.95 0.66 -23.96
N ARG A 224 14.59 0.82 -25.24
CA ARG A 224 13.27 1.37 -25.59
C ARG A 224 12.18 0.30 -25.56
N ARG A 225 11.09 0.56 -24.84
CA ARG A 225 9.84 -0.23 -24.87
C ARG A 225 8.64 0.70 -24.69
N ALA A 226 7.76 0.70 -25.68
CA ALA A 226 6.54 1.49 -25.68
C ALA A 226 5.34 0.65 -25.23
N VAL A 227 4.52 1.22 -24.35
CA VAL A 227 3.29 0.59 -23.86
C VAL A 227 2.11 1.57 -24.00
N PRO A 228 0.98 1.15 -24.61
CA PRO A 228 -0.23 1.94 -24.58
C PRO A 228 -0.91 1.83 -23.20
N VAL A 229 -1.44 2.94 -22.71
CA VAL A 229 -2.22 2.99 -21.45
C VAL A 229 -3.55 3.66 -21.77
N ASP A 230 -4.65 3.00 -21.40
CA ASP A 230 -5.99 3.58 -21.53
C ASP A 230 -6.43 4.22 -20.21
N VAL A 231 -6.68 5.53 -20.24
CA VAL A 231 -7.21 6.29 -19.10
C VAL A 231 -8.56 6.93 -19.43
N THR A 232 -9.25 6.46 -20.46
CA THR A 232 -10.55 7.01 -20.89
C THR A 232 -11.69 6.80 -19.88
N SER A 233 -11.53 5.86 -18.95
CA SER A 233 -12.47 5.61 -17.86
C SER A 233 -12.48 6.71 -16.80
N LEU A 234 -11.44 7.55 -16.73
CA LEU A 234 -11.36 8.73 -15.83
C LEU A 234 -12.33 9.87 -16.20
N GLY A 235 -13.12 9.72 -17.26
CA GLY A 235 -13.98 10.80 -17.77
C GLY A 235 -13.18 11.88 -18.49
N VAL A 236 -13.78 13.07 -18.63
CA VAL A 236 -13.15 14.18 -19.35
C VAL A 236 -12.02 14.77 -18.51
N THR A 237 -10.82 14.83 -19.09
CA THR A 237 -9.63 15.34 -18.41
C THR A 237 -8.72 16.12 -19.35
N THR A 238 -7.74 16.83 -18.79
CA THR A 238 -6.82 17.69 -19.54
C THR A 238 -5.56 16.94 -19.97
N SER A 239 -4.91 17.40 -21.04
CA SER A 239 -3.61 16.85 -21.47
C SER A 239 -2.55 16.95 -20.36
N GLY A 240 -2.55 18.06 -19.60
CA GLY A 240 -1.64 18.27 -18.48
C GLY A 240 -1.80 17.21 -17.39
N ASN A 241 -3.05 16.92 -16.99
CA ASN A 241 -3.31 15.90 -15.97
C ASN A 241 -2.86 14.50 -16.43
N VAL A 242 -3.15 14.15 -17.68
CA VAL A 242 -2.75 12.84 -18.24
C VAL A 242 -1.24 12.72 -18.39
N THR A 243 -0.55 13.82 -18.72
CA THR A 243 0.91 13.89 -18.71
C THR A 243 1.46 13.60 -17.30
N ASN A 244 0.85 14.20 -16.28
CA ASN A 244 1.24 13.99 -14.88
C ASN A 244 1.02 12.54 -14.42
N ILE A 245 -0.11 11.91 -14.79
CA ILE A 245 -0.37 10.48 -14.54
C ILE A 245 0.73 9.62 -15.17
N GLY A 246 1.03 9.85 -16.45
CA GLY A 246 2.07 9.09 -17.16
C GLY A 246 3.46 9.24 -16.53
N ASN A 247 3.85 10.47 -16.17
CA ASN A 247 5.10 10.72 -15.45
C ASN A 247 5.13 10.04 -14.08
N GLY A 248 4.00 10.05 -13.36
CA GLY A 248 3.85 9.35 -12.09
C GLY A 248 3.97 7.83 -12.20
N MET A 249 3.41 7.23 -13.26
CA MET A 249 3.57 5.80 -13.54
C MET A 249 5.04 5.44 -13.80
N LEU A 250 5.75 6.25 -14.60
CA LEU A 250 7.18 6.06 -14.84
C LEU A 250 7.99 6.20 -13.54
N ALA A 251 7.69 7.21 -12.73
CA ALA A 251 8.37 7.47 -11.45
C ALA A 251 8.13 6.39 -10.39
N LYS A 252 6.91 5.82 -10.32
CA LYS A 252 6.58 4.72 -9.40
C LYS A 252 7.26 3.40 -9.77
N GLY A 253 7.69 3.29 -11.03
CA GLY A 253 8.71 2.34 -11.45
C GLY A 253 8.43 1.57 -12.75
N LYS A 254 7.40 1.94 -13.53
CA LYS A 254 7.24 1.45 -14.91
C LYS A 254 8.51 1.62 -15.76
N ALA A 255 9.34 2.62 -15.48
CA ALA A 255 10.62 2.86 -16.15
C ALA A 255 11.77 1.94 -15.70
N ARG A 256 11.52 0.92 -14.87
CA ARG A 256 12.53 0.09 -14.20
C ARG A 256 12.23 -1.40 -14.37
N TYR A 257 13.24 -2.26 -14.24
CA TYR A 257 13.01 -3.70 -14.19
C TYR A 257 12.39 -4.06 -12.84
N ALA A 258 11.32 -4.84 -12.90
CA ALA A 258 10.62 -5.35 -11.73
C ALA A 258 11.50 -6.34 -10.96
N TRP A 259 11.20 -6.49 -9.68
CA TRP A 259 11.92 -7.41 -8.80
C TRP A 259 11.28 -8.80 -8.84
N THR A 260 12.06 -9.88 -8.75
CA THR A 260 11.49 -11.24 -8.88
C THR A 260 11.11 -11.91 -7.57
N ASN A 261 11.69 -11.50 -6.44
CA ASN A 261 11.52 -12.19 -5.16
C ASN A 261 11.46 -11.22 -3.98
N ALA A 262 10.75 -11.62 -2.92
CA ALA A 262 10.85 -11.02 -1.60
C ALA A 262 12.14 -11.46 -0.87
N VAL A 263 12.51 -10.72 0.16
CA VAL A 263 13.67 -11.00 1.03
C VAL A 263 13.18 -11.31 2.45
N ASN A 264 13.85 -12.24 3.15
CA ASN A 264 13.49 -12.64 4.52
C ASN A 264 14.63 -12.36 5.51
N PRO A 265 15.04 -11.10 5.72
CA PRO A 265 16.14 -10.80 6.62
C PRO A 265 15.82 -11.18 8.06
N ALA A 266 16.81 -11.77 8.73
CA ALA A 266 16.79 -11.93 10.17
C ALA A 266 17.08 -10.59 10.88
N ARG A 267 16.77 -10.51 12.19
CA ARG A 267 16.96 -9.31 13.02
C ARG A 267 18.34 -8.65 12.89
N LEU A 268 19.41 -9.43 12.79
CA LEU A 268 20.79 -8.92 12.68
C LEU A 268 21.22 -8.62 11.23
N GLN A 269 20.41 -9.01 10.25
CA GLN A 269 20.65 -8.75 8.84
C GLN A 269 19.97 -7.47 8.34
N LEU A 270 19.09 -6.88 9.15
CA LEU A 270 18.46 -5.59 8.87
C LEU A 270 18.86 -4.60 9.97
N THR A 271 19.49 -3.50 9.59
CA THR A 271 20.01 -2.49 10.52
C THR A 271 19.60 -1.09 10.13
N THR A 272 19.63 -0.16 11.08
CA THR A 272 19.57 1.28 10.78
C THR A 272 20.90 1.75 10.14
N PRO A 273 20.96 2.95 9.54
CA PRO A 273 22.22 3.48 8.99
C PRO A 273 23.36 3.58 10.03
N GLY A 274 23.02 3.66 11.33
CA GLY A 274 23.97 3.65 12.44
C GLY A 274 24.42 2.26 12.89
N GLY A 275 24.05 1.19 12.17
CA GLY A 275 24.42 -0.19 12.50
C GLY A 275 23.64 -0.81 13.67
N THR A 276 22.56 -0.17 14.13
CA THR A 276 21.70 -0.74 15.18
C THR A 276 20.75 -1.76 14.57
N PRO A 277 20.62 -2.99 15.11
CA PRO A 277 19.64 -3.97 14.63
C PRO A 277 18.22 -3.42 14.60
N ALA A 278 17.48 -3.72 13.54
CA ALA A 278 16.10 -3.27 13.37
C ALA A 278 15.18 -3.96 14.40
N CYS A 279 14.23 -3.19 14.94
CA CYS A 279 13.08 -3.77 15.61
C CYS A 279 12.08 -4.17 14.53
N LEU A 280 12.06 -5.47 14.17
CA LEU A 280 11.32 -5.96 13.00
C LEU A 280 9.83 -5.61 13.03
N SER A 281 9.21 -5.56 14.21
CA SER A 281 7.79 -5.18 14.37
C SER A 281 7.48 -3.71 14.02
N PHE A 282 8.50 -2.85 13.84
CA PHE A 282 8.35 -1.46 13.38
C PHE A 282 8.70 -1.27 11.90
N VAL A 283 9.25 -2.29 11.25
CA VAL A 283 9.56 -2.22 9.81
C VAL A 283 8.24 -2.30 9.05
N LYS A 284 8.04 -1.38 8.10
CA LYS A 284 6.78 -1.22 7.39
C LYS A 284 7.01 -0.99 5.91
N ALA A 285 5.97 -1.23 5.12
CA ALA A 285 5.97 -0.84 3.73
C ALA A 285 6.01 0.69 3.53
N GLY A 286 6.60 1.11 2.41
CA GLY A 286 6.92 2.50 2.09
C GLY A 286 8.25 3.00 2.67
N ASP A 287 8.92 2.24 3.54
CA ASP A 287 10.30 2.54 3.93
C ASP A 287 11.28 2.10 2.82
N MET A 288 12.44 2.75 2.73
CA MET A 288 13.50 2.38 1.78
C MET A 288 14.59 1.54 2.42
N VAL A 289 15.02 0.52 1.69
CA VAL A 289 16.08 -0.41 2.06
C VAL A 289 17.26 -0.24 1.12
N ARG A 290 18.46 -0.15 1.69
CA ARG A 290 19.72 -0.27 0.97
C ARG A 290 20.21 -1.71 1.03
N SER A 291 20.42 -2.31 -0.14
CA SER A 291 21.05 -3.62 -0.28
C SER A 291 22.44 -3.47 -0.90
N PHE A 292 23.42 -4.23 -0.41
CA PHE A 292 24.81 -4.18 -0.88
C PHE A 292 25.13 -5.36 -1.78
N SER A 293 26.08 -5.16 -2.71
CA SER A 293 26.58 -6.20 -3.62
C SER A 293 25.49 -6.84 -4.48
N VAL A 294 24.54 -6.02 -4.94
CA VAL A 294 23.40 -6.43 -5.78
C VAL A 294 23.40 -5.69 -7.12
N ILE A 295 22.78 -6.32 -8.12
CA ILE A 295 22.51 -5.71 -9.42
C ILE A 295 21.34 -4.73 -9.26
N ASN A 296 21.46 -3.54 -9.82
CA ASN A 296 20.44 -2.49 -9.75
C ASN A 296 19.26 -2.75 -10.68
N GLU A 297 18.22 -1.93 -10.57
CA GLU A 297 16.97 -2.01 -11.34
C GLU A 297 17.13 -1.80 -12.87
N GLN A 298 18.36 -1.53 -13.33
CA GLN A 298 18.75 -1.42 -14.75
C GLN A 298 19.67 -2.56 -15.21
N GLY A 299 19.95 -3.55 -14.36
CA GLY A 299 20.86 -4.65 -14.68
C GLY A 299 22.35 -4.33 -14.50
N ILE A 300 22.70 -3.22 -13.84
CA ILE A 300 24.06 -2.75 -13.62
C ILE A 300 24.53 -3.13 -12.20
N VAL A 301 25.74 -3.68 -12.08
CA VAL A 301 26.35 -3.95 -10.77
C VAL A 301 26.77 -2.63 -10.13
N LEU A 302 26.15 -2.31 -9.00
CA LEU A 302 26.48 -1.15 -8.18
C LEU A 302 26.97 -1.60 -6.80
N PRO A 303 27.75 -0.77 -6.07
CA PRO A 303 28.13 -1.08 -4.70
C PRO A 303 26.92 -1.30 -3.79
N TYR A 304 25.81 -0.62 -4.09
CA TYR A 304 24.53 -0.77 -3.42
C TYR A 304 23.36 -0.46 -4.37
N VAL A 305 22.18 -0.91 -3.99
CA VAL A 305 20.90 -0.58 -4.63
C VAL A 305 19.90 -0.22 -3.54
N ASP A 306 19.16 0.85 -3.77
CA ASP A 306 18.10 1.29 -2.89
C ASP A 306 16.75 0.89 -3.52
N TRP A 307 15.86 0.31 -2.73
CA TRP A 307 14.53 -0.10 -3.16
C TRP A 307 13.51 0.15 -2.05
N ILE A 308 12.27 0.38 -2.43
CA ILE A 308 11.17 0.69 -1.51
C ILE A 308 10.46 -0.60 -1.15
N ILE A 309 10.17 -0.81 0.14
CA ILE A 309 9.38 -1.95 0.60
C ILE A 309 7.94 -1.75 0.11
N GLY A 310 7.52 -2.56 -0.86
CA GLY A 310 6.15 -2.62 -1.36
C GLY A 310 5.21 -3.33 -0.41
N LYS A 311 5.69 -4.41 0.23
CA LYS A 311 4.95 -5.16 1.25
C LYS A 311 5.88 -5.64 2.37
N ALA A 312 5.41 -5.58 3.61
CA ALA A 312 6.11 -6.12 4.77
C ALA A 312 5.17 -7.04 5.55
N GLU A 313 5.62 -8.26 5.87
CA GLU A 313 4.86 -9.22 6.69
C GLU A 313 5.70 -9.66 7.90
N TYR A 314 5.11 -9.60 9.08
CA TYR A 314 5.77 -9.98 10.33
C TYR A 314 4.87 -10.83 11.22
N GLU A 315 5.50 -11.78 11.91
CA GLU A 315 4.88 -12.63 12.92
C GLU A 315 5.45 -12.27 14.29
N ALA A 316 4.57 -12.06 15.28
CA ALA A 316 4.95 -11.67 16.61
C ALA A 316 5.96 -12.66 17.22
N GLY A 317 7.09 -12.15 17.69
CA GLY A 317 8.17 -12.96 18.26
C GLY A 317 9.09 -13.63 17.23
N SER A 318 8.84 -13.49 15.93
CA SER A 318 9.74 -13.99 14.89
C SER A 318 11.07 -13.23 14.87
N ASP A 319 12.15 -13.94 14.60
CA ASP A 319 13.47 -13.36 14.34
C ASP A 319 13.66 -12.93 12.87
N THR A 320 12.63 -13.10 12.03
CA THR A 320 12.64 -12.78 10.60
C THR A 320 11.42 -11.96 10.21
N ILE A 321 11.58 -11.16 9.15
CA ILE A 321 10.50 -10.40 8.51
C ILE A 321 10.56 -10.66 7.01
N GLN A 322 9.41 -10.76 6.35
CA GLN A 322 9.36 -10.79 4.89
C GLN A 322 9.20 -9.37 4.34
N LEU A 323 10.06 -8.98 3.40
CA LEU A 323 10.01 -7.69 2.72
C LEU A 323 9.96 -7.92 1.21
N ALA A 324 8.91 -7.48 0.55
CA ALA A 324 8.82 -7.46 -0.90
C ALA A 324 9.08 -6.03 -1.41
N PRO A 325 9.92 -5.83 -2.45
CA PRO A 325 10.03 -4.54 -3.11
C PRO A 325 8.70 -4.09 -3.73
N THR A 326 8.53 -2.78 -3.93
CA THR A 326 7.49 -2.27 -4.85
C THR A 326 7.68 -2.86 -6.23
N GLU A 327 6.59 -3.16 -6.92
CA GLU A 327 6.62 -3.74 -8.28
C GLU A 327 7.31 -5.11 -8.34
N LEU A 328 7.01 -5.96 -7.36
CA LEU A 328 7.35 -7.38 -7.45
C LEU A 328 6.61 -8.00 -8.64
N ALA A 329 7.34 -8.58 -9.59
CA ALA A 329 6.76 -9.25 -10.74
C ALA A 329 5.93 -10.45 -10.28
N ALA A 330 4.71 -10.58 -10.80
CA ALA A 330 3.91 -11.78 -10.59
C ALA A 330 4.61 -13.01 -11.17
N ARG A 331 4.87 -14.01 -10.33
CA ARG A 331 5.59 -15.24 -10.74
C ARG A 331 4.78 -16.51 -10.53
N ASN A 332 3.67 -16.44 -9.80
CA ASN A 332 2.72 -17.55 -9.67
C ASN A 332 1.30 -17.14 -10.12
N LEU A 333 0.44 -18.14 -10.33
CA LEU A 333 -0.93 -17.93 -10.83
C LEU A 333 -1.77 -17.06 -9.88
N GLY A 334 -1.53 -17.13 -8.56
CA GLY A 334 -2.18 -16.27 -7.57
C GLY A 334 -1.79 -14.80 -7.75
N ASP A 335 -0.50 -14.52 -7.94
CA ASP A 335 0.00 -13.16 -8.19
C ASP A 335 -0.59 -12.59 -9.50
N VAL A 336 -0.64 -13.41 -10.55
CA VAL A 336 -1.20 -13.00 -11.86
C VAL A 336 -2.70 -12.70 -11.75
N LEU A 337 -3.43 -13.48 -10.96
CA LEU A 337 -4.86 -13.24 -10.72
C LEU A 337 -5.09 -11.98 -9.87
N SER A 338 -4.20 -11.66 -8.92
CA SER A 338 -4.30 -10.41 -8.13
C SER A 338 -4.05 -9.15 -8.97
N LEU A 339 -3.14 -9.21 -9.95
CA LEU A 339 -2.88 -8.11 -10.89
C LEU A 339 -3.99 -7.93 -11.95
N ALA A 340 -4.81 -8.95 -12.18
CA ALA A 340 -5.90 -8.88 -13.16
C ALA A 340 -7.18 -8.22 -12.61
N VAL A 341 -7.23 -7.96 -11.29
CA VAL A 341 -8.40 -7.43 -10.57
C VAL A 341 -8.19 -5.98 -10.11
N SER A 342 -6.95 -5.47 -10.14
CA SER A 342 -6.59 -4.04 -9.95
C SER A 342 -6.58 -3.26 -11.27
#